data_AF-A0A7S2B658-F1
#
_entry.id   AF-A0A7S2B658-F1
#
_cell.length_a   1.000
_cell.length_b   1.000
_cell.length_c   1.000
_cell.angle_alpha   90.00
_cell.angle_beta   90.00
_cell.angle_gamma   90.00
#
_symmetry.space_group_name_H-M   'P 1'
#
loop_
_entity.id
_entity.type
_entity.pdbx_description
1 polymer ?
#
loop_
_entity_poly.entity_id
_entity_poly.type
_entity_poly.pdbx_seq_one_letter_code
_entity_poly.pdbx_strand_id
1 'polypeptide(L)'
;TGYLAQHKLFDQVPALRRDVAVPDYVTIDPSTTPVVLNAWLGPKGTVSPLHTDPRHNFLAQVVGSKLVRLYHPRDSQSLYPCPPPHTNSSRIMDPCEPVDYNEYPDFADVEGFEAVLGPGEMLYIPPRFWHYVRAEEQSFSVSFWWGDAHPEDSGESK
;
A
#
# COMPACT_ATOMS: atom_id res chain seq x y z
N THR A 1 7.15 -14.37 -14.90
CA THR A 1 7.99 -13.61 -13.94
C THR A 1 7.20 -13.42 -12.66
N GLY A 2 7.85 -13.44 -11.48
CA GLY A 2 7.17 -13.43 -10.17
C GLY A 2 7.24 -12.08 -9.45
N TYR A 3 6.33 -11.84 -8.50
CA TYR A 3 6.30 -10.68 -7.61
C TYR A 3 6.43 -11.15 -6.16
N LEU A 4 7.52 -10.78 -5.48
CA LEU A 4 7.69 -11.00 -4.05
C LEU A 4 7.09 -9.80 -3.33
N ALA A 5 5.86 -9.96 -2.86
CA ALA A 5 5.05 -8.91 -2.26
C ALA A 5 4.86 -9.17 -0.77
N GLN A 6 4.83 -8.09 0.03
CA GLN A 6 4.52 -8.14 1.46
C GLN A 6 5.31 -9.20 2.25
N HIS A 7 6.60 -9.37 1.93
CA HIS A 7 7.42 -10.44 2.49
C HIS A 7 8.35 -9.94 3.59
N LYS A 8 8.46 -10.68 4.70
CA LYS A 8 9.36 -10.37 5.82
C LYS A 8 10.82 -10.74 5.51
N LEU A 9 11.35 -10.22 4.41
CA LEU A 9 12.69 -10.53 3.90
C LEU A 9 13.79 -10.20 4.92
N PHE A 10 13.61 -9.12 5.69
CA PHE A 10 14.58 -8.65 6.66
C PHE A 10 14.71 -9.55 7.90
N ASP A 11 13.65 -10.29 8.22
CA ASP A 11 13.69 -11.32 9.27
C ASP A 11 14.45 -12.56 8.77
N GLN A 12 14.31 -12.89 7.48
CA GLN A 12 14.97 -14.03 6.86
C GLN A 12 16.45 -13.77 6.55
N VAL A 13 16.80 -12.53 6.19
CA VAL A 13 18.17 -12.12 5.83
C VAL A 13 18.59 -10.92 6.68
N PRO A 14 19.06 -11.15 7.93
CA PRO A 14 19.40 -10.08 8.87
C PRO A 14 20.54 -9.15 8.39
N ALA A 15 21.34 -9.60 7.42
CA ALA A 15 22.34 -8.73 6.79
C ALA A 15 21.67 -7.53 6.10
N LEU A 16 20.59 -7.77 5.33
CA LEU A 16 19.83 -6.71 4.65
C LEU A 16 19.11 -5.79 5.64
N ARG A 17 18.78 -6.28 6.84
CA ARG A 17 18.16 -5.44 7.88
C ARG A 17 19.07 -4.29 8.30
N ARG A 18 20.39 -4.42 8.18
CA ARG A 18 21.36 -3.37 8.54
C ARG A 18 21.37 -2.21 7.55
N ASP A 19 20.88 -2.43 6.33
CA ASP A 19 20.86 -1.44 5.26
C ASP A 19 19.60 -0.55 5.28
N VAL A 20 18.68 -0.83 6.21
CA VAL A 20 17.39 -0.13 6.32
C VAL A 20 17.21 0.42 7.73
N ALA A 21 17.07 1.74 7.85
CA ALA A 21 16.68 2.39 9.10
C ALA A 21 15.15 2.48 9.21
N VAL A 22 14.61 2.35 10.42
CA VAL A 22 13.21 2.69 10.68
C VAL A 22 13.10 4.22 10.68
N PRO A 23 12.18 4.83 9.92
CA PRO A 23 12.03 6.29 9.91
C PRO A 23 11.67 6.84 11.30
N ASP A 24 12.32 7.92 11.73
CA ASP A 24 12.10 8.52 13.06
C ASP A 24 10.63 8.92 13.29
N TYR A 25 9.91 9.30 12.23
CA TYR A 25 8.48 9.64 12.29
C TYR A 25 7.60 8.51 12.85
N VAL A 26 8.03 7.25 12.74
CA VAL A 26 7.30 6.10 13.29
C VAL A 26 7.32 6.11 14.82
N THR A 27 8.30 6.78 15.43
CA THR A 27 8.49 6.82 16.90
C THR A 27 7.70 7.91 17.60
N ILE A 28 6.93 8.73 16.85
CA ILE A 28 6.10 9.81 17.40
C ILE A 28 5.09 9.25 18.40
N ASP A 29 4.61 8.02 18.20
CA ASP A 29 3.80 7.30 19.18
C ASP A 29 4.63 6.15 19.80
N PRO A 30 5.09 6.29 21.06
CA PRO A 30 5.92 5.28 21.70
C PRO A 30 5.16 3.97 21.98
N SER A 31 3.83 3.96 21.88
CA SER A 31 3.01 2.75 22.05
C SER A 31 3.00 1.85 20.81
N THR A 32 3.43 2.34 19.63
CA THR A 32 3.23 1.65 18.34
C THR A 32 4.28 0.61 17.99
N THR A 33 4.93 0.00 18.99
CA THR A 33 5.93 -1.04 18.77
C THR A 33 5.32 -2.45 18.90
N PRO A 34 5.65 -3.40 18.00
CA PRO A 34 6.73 -3.37 17.01
C PRO A 34 6.31 -2.94 15.58
N VAL A 35 7.22 -2.26 14.89
CA VAL A 35 7.11 -1.90 13.46
C VAL A 35 7.36 -3.14 12.60
N VAL A 36 6.47 -3.42 11.65
CA VAL A 36 6.60 -4.55 10.72
C VAL A 36 7.21 -4.05 9.41
N LEU A 37 8.35 -4.63 9.01
CA LEU A 37 9.00 -4.31 7.75
C LEU A 37 8.66 -5.38 6.70
N ASN A 38 8.15 -4.96 5.55
CA ASN A 38 7.97 -5.86 4.41
C ASN A 38 8.76 -5.36 3.19
N ALA A 39 9.31 -6.32 2.44
CA ALA A 39 9.96 -6.10 1.17
C ALA A 39 8.99 -6.33 0.01
N TRP A 40 9.14 -5.52 -1.03
CA TRP A 40 8.39 -5.59 -2.28
C TRP A 40 9.39 -5.62 -3.43
N LEU A 41 9.58 -6.77 -4.07
CA LEU A 41 10.55 -6.97 -5.15
C LEU A 41 9.85 -7.55 -6.38
N GLY A 42 9.93 -6.87 -7.51
CA GLY A 42 9.29 -7.34 -8.73
C GLY A 42 9.81 -6.69 -10.01
N PRO A 43 9.50 -7.26 -11.18
CA PRO A 43 9.76 -6.62 -12.46
C PRO A 43 8.83 -5.42 -12.69
N LYS A 44 9.11 -4.67 -13.76
CA LYS A 44 8.18 -3.69 -14.34
C LYS A 44 6.80 -4.31 -14.56
N GLY A 45 5.75 -3.55 -14.27
CA GLY A 45 4.35 -3.94 -14.46
C GLY A 45 3.77 -4.75 -13.31
N THR A 46 4.50 -4.97 -12.21
CA THR A 46 3.89 -5.53 -11.00
C THR A 46 2.87 -4.56 -10.42
N VAL A 47 1.70 -5.08 -10.07
CA VAL A 47 0.56 -4.30 -9.58
C VAL A 47 0.16 -4.83 -8.20
N SER A 48 -0.05 -3.90 -7.28
CA SER A 48 -0.88 -4.10 -6.09
C SER A 48 -2.22 -3.40 -6.38
N PRO A 49 -3.31 -4.17 -6.61
CA PRO A 49 -4.62 -3.62 -6.93
C PRO A 49 -5.11 -2.63 -5.87
N LEU A 50 -6.11 -1.82 -6.21
CA LEU A 50 -6.67 -0.84 -5.29
C LEU A 50 -7.23 -1.52 -4.03
N HIS A 51 -6.64 -1.20 -2.88
CA HIS A 51 -7.00 -1.78 -1.59
C HIS A 51 -6.70 -0.80 -0.46
N THR A 52 -7.05 -1.18 0.75
CA THR A 52 -6.71 -0.43 1.95
C THR A 52 -6.12 -1.32 3.04
N ASP A 53 -5.31 -0.71 3.91
CA ASP A 53 -4.69 -1.36 5.05
C ASP A 53 -5.08 -0.64 6.35
N PRO A 54 -5.21 -1.38 7.46
CA PRO A 54 -5.66 -0.81 8.74
C PRO A 54 -4.57 -0.04 9.49
N ARG A 55 -3.30 -0.18 9.08
CA ARG A 55 -2.14 0.37 9.77
C ARG A 55 -1.60 1.61 9.06
N HIS A 56 -0.85 2.41 9.80
CA HIS A 56 -0.01 3.43 9.20
C HIS A 56 1.08 2.74 8.37
N ASN A 57 1.43 3.33 7.22
CA ASN A 57 2.45 2.78 6.36
C ASN A 57 3.36 3.86 5.77
N PHE A 58 4.67 3.64 5.82
CA PHE A 58 5.62 4.33 4.96
C PHE A 58 6.09 3.38 3.88
N LEU A 59 5.87 3.71 2.61
CA LEU A 59 6.44 3.00 1.48
C LEU A 59 7.69 3.75 1.01
N ALA A 60 8.87 3.22 1.31
CA ALA A 60 10.15 3.75 0.87
C ALA A 60 10.61 3.05 -0.42
N GLN A 61 10.97 3.82 -1.43
CA GLN A 61 11.41 3.29 -2.71
C GLN A 61 12.93 3.23 -2.78
N VAL A 62 13.47 2.09 -3.18
CA VAL A 62 14.92 1.83 -3.16
C VAL A 62 15.48 1.65 -4.58
N VAL A 63 14.78 0.91 -5.45
CA VAL A 63 15.19 0.65 -6.84
C VAL A 63 14.01 0.88 -7.77
N GLY A 64 14.24 1.55 -8.90
CA GLY A 64 13.21 1.86 -9.90
C GLY A 64 12.13 2.79 -9.36
N SER A 65 11.04 2.92 -10.10
CA SER A 65 9.93 3.83 -9.78
C SER A 65 8.59 3.10 -9.66
N LYS A 66 7.67 3.69 -8.88
CA LYS A 66 6.28 3.21 -8.72
C LYS A 66 5.29 4.33 -8.92
N LEU A 67 4.29 4.12 -9.78
CA LEU A 67 3.08 4.93 -9.78
C LEU A 67 2.23 4.53 -8.58
N VAL A 68 1.80 5.52 -7.79
CA VAL A 68 0.89 5.32 -6.66
C VAL A 68 -0.31 6.25 -6.83
N ARG A 69 -1.52 5.71 -6.68
CA ARG A 69 -2.75 6.49 -6.52
C ARG A 69 -3.31 6.31 -5.12
N LEU A 70 -3.75 7.40 -4.51
CA LEU A 70 -4.34 7.42 -3.17
C LEU A 70 -5.74 8.02 -3.22
N TYR A 71 -6.68 7.43 -2.49
CA TYR A 71 -8.03 7.96 -2.31
C TYR A 71 -8.42 8.00 -0.85
N HIS A 72 -9.18 9.02 -0.48
CA HIS A 72 -9.54 9.26 0.91
C HIS A 72 -10.54 8.20 1.41
N PRO A 73 -10.44 7.74 2.68
CA PRO A 73 -11.39 6.75 3.23
C PRO A 73 -12.85 7.20 3.21
N ARG A 74 -13.11 8.50 3.08
CA ARG A 74 -14.47 9.07 2.95
C ARG A 74 -15.18 8.59 1.67
N ASP A 75 -14.40 8.26 0.65
CA ASP A 75 -14.90 7.86 -0.67
C ASP A 75 -15.00 6.32 -0.79
N SER A 76 -14.86 5.58 0.32
CA SER A 76 -14.81 4.11 0.33
C SER A 76 -15.98 3.44 -0.39
N GLN A 77 -17.20 3.97 -0.28
CA GLN A 77 -18.36 3.39 -0.96
C GLN A 77 -18.26 3.55 -2.49
N SER A 78 -17.78 4.70 -2.95
CA SER A 78 -17.55 5.02 -4.36
C SER A 78 -16.34 4.31 -4.96
N LEU A 79 -15.53 3.65 -4.12
CA LEU A 79 -14.43 2.76 -4.53
C LEU A 79 -14.86 1.29 -4.59
N TYR A 80 -16.16 1.03 -4.43
CA TYR A 80 -16.80 -0.28 -4.64
C TYR A 80 -16.07 -1.46 -3.99
N PRO A 81 -15.98 -1.51 -2.64
CA PRO A 81 -15.32 -2.59 -1.94
C PRO A 81 -15.91 -3.95 -2.33
N CYS A 82 -15.06 -4.96 -2.38
CA CYS A 82 -15.47 -6.34 -2.54
C CYS A 82 -16.32 -6.78 -1.33
N PRO A 83 -17.25 -7.72 -1.52
CA PRO A 83 -18.03 -8.25 -0.42
C PRO A 83 -17.13 -9.00 0.60
N PRO A 84 -17.60 -9.19 1.84
CA PRO A 84 -16.89 -9.98 2.84
C PRO A 84 -16.49 -11.36 2.29
N PRO A 85 -15.28 -11.85 2.62
CA PRO A 85 -14.34 -11.32 3.61
C PRO A 85 -13.31 -10.31 3.05
N HIS A 86 -13.42 -9.87 1.79
CA HIS A 86 -12.39 -9.07 1.11
C HIS A 86 -12.73 -7.57 1.05
N THR A 87 -13.38 -7.06 2.09
CA THR A 87 -13.86 -5.68 2.19
C THR A 87 -12.78 -4.61 2.08
N ASN A 88 -11.52 -4.98 2.29
CA ASN A 88 -10.38 -4.09 2.13
C ASN A 88 -9.88 -3.97 0.68
N SER A 89 -10.46 -4.70 -0.27
CA SER A 89 -10.09 -4.66 -1.69
C SER A 89 -11.22 -4.07 -2.53
N SER A 90 -10.89 -3.31 -3.57
CA SER A 90 -11.87 -2.69 -4.47
C SER A 90 -12.21 -3.65 -5.63
N ARG A 91 -13.44 -3.56 -6.14
CA ARG A 91 -13.84 -4.19 -7.41
C ARG A 91 -13.23 -3.47 -8.63
N ILE A 92 -12.97 -2.17 -8.49
CA ILE A 92 -12.14 -1.40 -9.43
C ILE A 92 -10.67 -1.74 -9.14
N MET A 93 -10.14 -2.76 -9.82
CA MET A 93 -8.82 -3.33 -9.53
C MET A 93 -7.66 -2.40 -9.93
N ASP A 94 -7.76 -1.79 -11.11
CA ASP A 94 -6.78 -0.86 -11.66
C ASP A 94 -7.47 0.45 -12.06
N PRO A 95 -7.36 1.51 -11.24
CA PRO A 95 -7.98 2.79 -11.57
C PRO A 95 -7.25 3.54 -12.71
N CYS A 96 -6.09 3.06 -13.17
CA CYS A 96 -5.36 3.64 -14.30
C CYS A 96 -5.89 3.16 -15.66
N GLU A 97 -6.65 2.07 -15.67
CA GLU A 97 -7.37 1.58 -16.85
C GLU A 97 -8.77 2.19 -16.94
N PRO A 98 -9.42 2.18 -18.12
CA PRO A 98 -10.79 2.66 -18.26
C PRO A 98 -11.76 1.96 -17.29
N VAL A 99 -12.46 2.72 -16.47
CA VAL A 99 -13.50 2.22 -15.55
C VAL A 99 -14.86 2.23 -16.25
N ASP A 100 -15.63 1.15 -16.13
CA ASP A 100 -17.02 1.10 -16.61
C ASP A 100 -17.94 1.87 -15.67
N TYR A 101 -18.22 3.13 -16.00
CA TYR A 101 -19.10 3.99 -15.21
C TYR A 101 -20.58 3.57 -15.24
N ASN A 102 -20.98 2.59 -16.07
CA ASN A 102 -22.31 1.99 -15.92
C ASN A 102 -22.36 1.01 -14.74
N GLU A 103 -21.24 0.34 -14.44
CA GLU A 103 -21.10 -0.58 -13.31
C GLU A 103 -20.66 0.17 -12.04
N TYR A 104 -19.81 1.19 -12.18
CA TYR A 104 -19.20 1.96 -11.10
C TYR A 104 -19.45 3.48 -11.21
N PRO A 105 -20.72 3.94 -11.27
CA PRO A 105 -21.05 5.34 -11.56
C PRO A 105 -20.46 6.35 -10.56
N ASP A 106 -20.43 6.00 -9.27
CA ASP A 106 -20.00 6.90 -8.20
C ASP A 106 -18.49 7.14 -8.20
N PHE A 107 -17.71 6.32 -8.92
CA PHE A 107 -16.26 6.51 -9.05
C PHE A 107 -15.90 7.75 -9.89
N ALA A 108 -16.81 8.19 -10.77
CA ALA A 108 -16.57 9.34 -11.66
C ALA A 108 -16.28 10.64 -10.91
N ASP A 109 -16.83 10.80 -9.71
CA ASP A 109 -16.69 12.00 -8.88
C ASP A 109 -15.62 11.84 -7.78
N VAL A 110 -14.88 10.73 -7.75
CA VAL A 110 -13.88 10.48 -6.72
C VAL A 110 -12.57 11.20 -7.06
N GLU A 111 -12.17 12.11 -6.18
CA GLU A 111 -10.87 12.78 -6.26
C GLU A 111 -9.77 11.93 -5.63
N GLY A 112 -8.69 11.72 -6.39
CA GLY A 112 -7.51 10.99 -5.93
C GLY A 112 -6.24 11.82 -6.03
N PHE A 113 -5.22 11.39 -5.30
CA PHE A 113 -3.85 11.87 -5.46
C PHE A 113 -3.06 10.87 -6.29
N GLU A 114 -2.16 11.36 -7.14
CA GLU A 114 -1.25 10.54 -7.92
C GLU A 114 0.19 11.00 -7.71
N ALA A 115 1.12 10.07 -7.56
CA ALA A 115 2.54 10.33 -7.48
C ALA A 115 3.35 9.23 -8.16
N VAL A 116 4.50 9.59 -8.73
CA VAL A 116 5.53 8.64 -9.13
C VAL A 116 6.63 8.66 -8.06
N LEU A 117 6.68 7.60 -7.26
CA LEU A 117 7.65 7.44 -6.18
C LEU A 117 8.96 6.90 -6.75
N GLY A 118 10.03 7.69 -6.65
CA GLY A 118 11.38 7.36 -7.13
C GLY A 118 12.35 6.93 -6.02
N PRO A 119 13.54 6.41 -6.38
CA PRO A 119 14.53 5.95 -5.40
C PRO A 119 14.94 7.03 -4.39
N GLY A 120 14.95 6.69 -3.11
CA GLY A 120 15.28 7.59 -2.00
C GLY A 120 14.08 8.37 -1.45
N GLU A 121 12.93 8.31 -2.12
CA GLU A 121 11.69 8.92 -1.65
C GLU A 121 10.89 7.95 -0.77
N MET A 122 10.02 8.52 0.05
CA MET A 122 9.13 7.77 0.93
C MET A 122 7.74 8.39 0.93
N LEU A 123 6.73 7.55 0.70
CA LEU A 123 5.33 7.94 0.74
C LEU A 123 4.70 7.52 2.06
N TYR A 124 4.09 8.46 2.77
CA TYR A 124 3.21 8.14 3.88
C TYR A 124 1.82 7.78 3.37
N ILE A 125 1.31 6.62 3.77
CA ILE A 125 -0.04 6.13 3.50
C ILE A 125 -0.74 6.02 4.87
N PRO A 126 -1.70 6.92 5.17
CA PRO A 126 -2.44 6.85 6.42
C PRO A 126 -3.32 5.60 6.50
N PRO A 127 -3.71 5.17 7.72
CA PRO A 127 -4.65 4.07 7.91
C PRO A 127 -5.92 4.27 7.10
N ARG A 128 -6.40 3.20 6.47
CA ARG A 128 -7.63 3.15 5.68
C ARG A 128 -7.63 4.02 4.41
N PHE A 129 -6.50 4.63 4.04
CA PHE A 129 -6.37 5.22 2.70
C PHE A 129 -6.34 4.11 1.66
N TRP A 130 -7.16 4.28 0.64
CA TRP A 130 -7.18 3.39 -0.49
C TRP A 130 -5.98 3.70 -1.36
N HIS A 131 -5.25 2.67 -1.76
CA HIS A 131 -4.05 2.86 -2.56
C HIS A 131 -3.90 1.77 -3.63
N TYR A 132 -3.52 2.22 -4.82
CA TYR A 132 -3.12 1.39 -5.95
C TYR A 132 -1.65 1.66 -6.23
N VAL A 133 -0.88 0.61 -6.53
CA VAL A 133 0.55 0.73 -6.79
C VAL A 133 0.95 -0.08 -8.01
N ARG A 134 1.66 0.54 -8.96
CA ARG A 134 2.24 -0.15 -10.12
C ARG A 134 3.72 0.18 -10.27
N ALA A 135 4.52 -0.85 -10.48
CA ALA A 135 5.94 -0.67 -10.80
C ALA A 135 6.13 -0.22 -12.26
N GLU A 136 6.74 0.94 -12.46
CA GLU A 136 7.02 1.48 -13.80
C GLU A 136 8.35 0.94 -14.38
N GLU A 137 9.17 0.34 -13.51
CA GLU A 137 10.48 -0.27 -13.78
C GLU A 137 10.65 -1.55 -12.94
N GLN A 138 11.76 -2.28 -13.12
CA GLN A 138 12.17 -3.26 -12.11
C GLN A 138 12.31 -2.55 -10.75
N SER A 139 11.65 -3.07 -9.72
CA SER A 139 11.33 -2.29 -8.53
C SER A 139 11.67 -3.03 -7.24
N PHE A 140 12.24 -2.29 -6.28
CA PHE A 140 12.39 -2.71 -4.89
C PHE A 140 11.92 -1.60 -3.95
N SER A 141 11.03 -1.95 -3.02
CA SER A 141 10.52 -1.03 -1.98
C SER A 141 10.50 -1.71 -0.61
N VAL A 142 10.52 -0.90 0.44
CA VAL A 142 10.34 -1.33 1.82
C VAL A 142 9.15 -0.61 2.41
N SER A 143 8.20 -1.36 2.96
CA SER A 143 7.08 -0.79 3.71
C SER A 143 7.32 -0.93 5.21
N PHE A 144 7.03 0.13 5.97
CA PHE A 144 7.08 0.15 7.44
C PHE A 144 5.67 0.30 7.99
N TRP A 145 5.13 -0.76 8.58
CA TRP A 145 3.79 -0.76 9.15
C TRP A 145 3.85 -0.57 10.67
N TRP A 146 3.08 0.39 11.20
CA TRP A 146 2.98 0.63 12.64
C TRP A 146 1.56 1.05 13.05
N GLY A 147 1.35 1.11 14.37
CA GLY A 147 0.04 1.36 14.96
C GLY A 147 -0.79 0.08 15.06
N ASP A 148 -1.71 0.08 16.03
CA ASP A 148 -2.70 -0.97 16.17
C ASP A 148 -3.69 -0.89 15.01
N ALA A 149 -4.10 -2.06 14.52
CA ALA A 149 -5.30 -2.15 13.70
C ALA A 149 -6.49 -1.75 14.60
N HIS A 150 -7.44 -0.97 14.08
CA HIS A 150 -8.62 -0.59 14.84
C HIS A 150 -9.34 -1.88 15.29
N PRO A 151 -10.04 -1.92 16.45
CA PRO A 151 -10.69 -3.14 16.93
C PRO A 151 -11.62 -3.82 15.90
N GLU A 152 -12.17 -3.04 14.96
CA GLU A 152 -13.01 -3.48 13.84
C GLU A 152 -12.23 -4.26 12.75
N ASP A 153 -10.91 -4.14 12.69
CA ASP A 153 -10.03 -4.73 11.66
C ASP A 153 -9.56 -6.15 12.06
N SER A 154 -9.91 -6.62 13.26
CA SER A 154 -9.52 -7.93 13.80
C SER A 154 -10.15 -9.13 13.05
N GLY A 155 -11.16 -8.88 12.20
CA GLY A 155 -11.81 -9.88 11.36
C GLY A 155 -11.22 -10.07 9.96
N GLU A 156 -10.31 -9.20 9.51
CA GLU A 156 -9.79 -9.16 8.13
C GLU A 156 -8.39 -9.77 8.00
N SER A 157 -8.14 -10.88 8.71
CA SER A 157 -6.91 -11.65 8.50
C SER A 157 -7.00 -12.37 7.16
N LYS A 158 -6.11 -12.00 6.23
CA LYS A 158 -5.85 -12.68 4.94
C LYS A 158 -5.62 -14.19 5.12
#